data_AF-A0A7S1KI02-F1
#
_entry.id   AF-A0A7S1KI02-F1
#
_cell.length_a   1.000
_cell.length_b   1.000
_cell.length_c   1.000
_cell.angle_alpha   90.00
_cell.angle_beta   90.00
_cell.angle_gamma   90.00
#
_symmetry.space_group_name_H-M   'P 1'
#
loop_
_entity.id
_entity.type
_entity.pdbx_description
1 polymer ?
#
loop_
_entity_poly.entity_id
_entity_poly.type
_entity_poly.pdbx_seq_one_letter_code
_entity_poly.pdbx_strand_id
1 'polypeptide(L)'
;TREMKGRIEDFMLREKCDKGTVLVALGGGVIGDMIGFVAATYYRGINFIQIPTTLLSMVDSSVGGKTAVNTPFGKNLIGAFKQPVAVYVDMAFLDTIDDRNMANGMAGVIKSGLT
;
A
#
# COMPACT_ATOMS: atom_id res chain seq x y z
N THR A 1 -4.71 5.27 9.27
CA THR A 1 -4.32 5.70 10.63
C THR A 1 -4.00 4.49 11.48
N ARG A 2 -3.38 4.67 12.66
CA ARG A 2 -3.12 3.57 13.61
C ARG A 2 -4.40 2.86 14.06
N GLU A 3 -5.49 3.60 14.22
CA GLU A 3 -6.80 3.03 14.57
C GLU A 3 -7.30 2.06 13.50
N MET A 4 -7.27 2.46 12.22
CA MET A 4 -7.66 1.59 11.11
C MET A 4 -6.79 0.33 11.02
N LYS A 5 -5.48 0.48 11.22
CA LYS A 5 -4.56 -0.66 11.30
C LYS A 5 -4.99 -1.67 12.36
N GLY A 6 -5.27 -1.20 13.58
CA GLY A 6 -5.73 -2.05 14.67
C GLY A 6 -7.03 -2.78 14.34
N ARG A 7 -8.00 -2.11 13.71
CA ARG A 7 -9.25 -2.74 13.27
C ARG A 7 -9.03 -3.87 12.25
N ILE A 8 -8.09 -3.70 11.32
CA ILE A 8 -7.74 -4.74 10.34
C ILE A 8 -7.10 -5.94 11.06
N GLU A 9 -6.16 -5.69 11.96
CA GLU A 9 -5.50 -6.75 12.73
C GLU A 9 -6.51 -7.53 13.60
N ASP A 10 -7.40 -6.83 14.29
CA ASP A 10 -8.48 -7.44 15.08
C ASP A 10 -9.42 -8.28 14.23
N PHE A 11 -9.79 -7.79 13.03
CA PHE A 11 -10.59 -8.55 12.09
C PHE A 11 -9.88 -9.85 11.67
N MET A 12 -8.61 -9.77 11.28
CA MET A 12 -7.82 -10.94 10.89
C MET A 12 -7.68 -11.96 12.03
N LEU A 13 -7.49 -11.50 13.28
CA LEU A 13 -7.44 -12.38 14.45
C LEU A 13 -8.78 -13.09 14.70
N ARG A 14 -9.91 -12.39 14.54
CA ARG A 14 -11.24 -13.00 14.67
C ARG A 14 -11.50 -14.07 13.60
N GLU A 15 -11.07 -13.79 12.37
CA GLU A 15 -11.16 -14.74 11.25
C GLU A 15 -10.10 -15.85 11.31
N LYS A 16 -9.32 -15.92 12.40
CA LYS A 16 -8.28 -16.95 12.61
C LYS A 16 -7.26 -17.02 11.47
N CYS A 17 -6.93 -15.88 10.86
CA CYS A 17 -5.83 -15.77 9.92
C CYS A 17 -4.52 -16.14 10.62
N ASP A 18 -3.69 -16.94 9.96
CA ASP A 18 -2.42 -17.40 10.51
C ASP A 18 -1.23 -16.82 9.74
N LYS A 19 -0.03 -17.31 10.03
CA LYS A 19 1.21 -16.87 9.37
C LYS A 19 1.28 -17.20 7.87
N GLY A 20 0.46 -18.14 7.40
CA GLY A 20 0.33 -18.53 5.99
C GLY A 20 -0.64 -17.65 5.21
N THR A 21 -1.43 -16.79 5.88
CA THR A 21 -2.32 -15.83 5.22
C THR A 21 -1.52 -14.89 4.32
N VAL A 22 -2.04 -14.65 3.11
CA VAL A 22 -1.52 -13.66 2.17
C VAL A 22 -2.49 -12.49 2.10
N LEU A 23 -1.98 -11.28 2.35
CA LEU A 23 -2.78 -10.06 2.18
C LEU A 23 -2.69 -9.55 0.74
N VAL A 24 -3.81 -9.10 0.19
CA VAL A 24 -3.86 -8.47 -1.13
C VAL A 24 -4.22 -7.01 -0.97
N ALA A 25 -3.28 -6.12 -1.31
CA ALA A 25 -3.46 -4.68 -1.27
C ALA A 25 -3.97 -4.19 -2.65
N LEU A 26 -5.29 -4.19 -2.82
CA LEU A 26 -5.95 -3.67 -4.02
C LEU A 26 -6.35 -2.20 -3.81
N GLY A 27 -5.67 -1.27 -4.50
CA GLY A 27 -5.99 0.15 -4.41
C GLY A 27 -4.84 1.09 -4.73
N GLY A 28 -5.01 2.36 -4.38
CA GLY A 28 -3.93 3.37 -4.46
C GLY A 28 -2.89 3.23 -3.34
N GLY A 29 -1.95 4.18 -3.28
CA GLY A 29 -0.80 4.12 -2.36
C GLY A 29 -1.18 4.06 -0.88
N VAL A 30 -2.32 4.66 -0.49
CA VAL A 30 -2.81 4.60 0.90
C VAL A 30 -3.15 3.17 1.33
N ILE A 31 -3.75 2.37 0.44
CA ILE A 31 -4.06 0.96 0.72
C ILE A 31 -2.77 0.14 0.73
N GLY A 32 -1.87 0.38 -0.23
CA GLY A 32 -0.55 -0.26 -0.28
C GLY A 32 0.24 -0.08 1.02
N ASP A 33 0.35 1.16 1.50
CA ASP A 33 1.06 1.48 2.74
C ASP A 33 0.39 0.85 3.98
N MET A 34 -0.94 0.92 4.07
CA MET A 34 -1.69 0.36 5.20
C MET A 34 -1.54 -1.16 5.28
N ILE A 35 -1.84 -1.86 4.19
CA ILE A 35 -1.83 -3.32 4.13
C ILE A 35 -0.41 -3.84 4.21
N GLY A 36 0.55 -3.17 3.56
CA GLY A 36 1.97 -3.49 3.70
C GLY A 36 2.45 -3.36 5.15
N PHE A 37 2.01 -2.34 5.88
CA PHE A 37 2.39 -2.17 7.28
C PHE A 37 1.71 -3.21 8.19
N VAL A 38 0.45 -3.56 7.95
CA VAL A 38 -0.21 -4.71 8.61
C VAL A 38 0.56 -5.99 8.33
N ALA A 39 0.91 -6.27 7.07
CA ALA A 39 1.65 -7.45 6.67
C ALA A 39 3.05 -7.51 7.31
N ALA A 40 3.67 -6.36 7.58
CA ALA A 40 4.96 -6.29 8.27
C ALA A 40 4.86 -6.67 9.75
N THR A 41 3.77 -6.30 10.44
CA THR A 41 3.63 -6.48 11.89
C THR A 41 2.84 -7.71 12.30
N TYR A 42 1.85 -8.12 11.49
CA TYR A 42 0.99 -9.28 11.77
C TYR A 42 1.81 -10.58 11.76
N TYR A 43 1.72 -11.39 12.82
CA TYR A 43 2.62 -12.53 13.07
C TYR A 43 4.12 -12.23 12.88
N ARG A 44 4.54 -10.97 13.08
CA ARG A 44 5.91 -10.47 12.82
C ARG A 44 6.35 -10.56 11.35
N GLY A 45 5.40 -10.66 10.43
CA GLY A 45 5.65 -10.71 9.00
C GLY A 45 4.88 -11.84 8.33
N ILE A 46 3.88 -11.47 7.53
CA ILE A 46 3.20 -12.37 6.59
C ILE A 46 3.43 -11.90 5.16
N ASN A 47 3.03 -12.71 4.19
CA ASN A 47 3.16 -12.35 2.78
C ASN A 47 2.07 -11.37 2.36
N PHE A 48 2.40 -10.49 1.42
CA PHE A 48 1.39 -9.64 0.79
C PHE A 48 1.73 -9.34 -0.67
N ILE A 49 0.69 -9.09 -1.44
CA ILE A 49 0.73 -8.76 -2.87
C ILE A 49 0.18 -7.35 -3.04
N GLN A 50 0.79 -6.55 -3.91
CA GLN A 50 0.22 -5.26 -4.32
C GLN A 50 -0.46 -5.33 -5.67
N ILE A 51 -1.64 -4.72 -5.76
CA ILE A 51 -2.36 -4.47 -7.01
C ILE A 51 -2.67 -2.98 -7.06
N PRO A 52 -1.70 -2.14 -7.48
CA PRO A 52 -1.87 -0.69 -7.55
C PRO A 52 -2.92 -0.31 -8.60
N THR A 53 -3.91 0.51 -8.20
CA THR A 53 -5.00 0.96 -9.08
C THR A 53 -4.92 2.45 -9.43
N THR A 54 -3.89 3.17 -8.97
CA THR A 54 -3.66 4.58 -9.33
C THR A 54 -2.29 4.74 -9.97
N LEU A 55 -2.17 5.68 -10.92
CA LEU A 55 -0.90 5.92 -11.60
C LEU A 55 0.24 6.24 -10.62
N LEU A 56 -0.04 7.03 -9.58
CA LEU A 56 0.95 7.36 -8.55
C LEU A 56 1.44 6.11 -7.79
N SER A 57 0.56 5.15 -7.49
CA SER A 57 1.01 3.93 -6.82
C SER A 57 1.72 2.95 -7.74
N MET A 58 1.37 2.94 -9.03
CA MET A 58 2.08 2.15 -10.04
C MET A 58 3.53 2.60 -10.23
N VAL A 59 3.82 3.90 -10.10
CA VAL A 59 5.16 4.46 -10.44
C VAL A 59 6.04 4.81 -9.24
N ASP A 60 5.48 4.85 -8.02
CA ASP A 60 6.23 5.24 -6.80
C ASP A 60 5.96 4.25 -5.66
N SER A 61 4.76 4.25 -5.09
CA SER A 61 4.51 3.58 -3.80
C SER A 61 4.53 2.04 -3.84
N SER A 62 4.39 1.43 -5.02
CA SER A 62 4.47 -0.04 -5.16
C SER A 62 5.89 -0.58 -5.14
N VAL A 63 6.90 0.30 -5.21
CA VAL A 63 8.32 -0.05 -5.29
C VAL A 63 9.06 0.42 -4.03
N GLY A 64 9.99 -0.40 -3.53
CA GLY A 64 10.88 -0.03 -2.42
C GLY A 64 10.41 -0.46 -1.02
N GLY A 65 9.20 -1.03 -0.90
CA GLY A 65 8.73 -1.68 0.32
C GLY A 65 8.52 -0.74 1.52
N LYS A 66 8.47 0.57 1.30
CA LYS A 66 8.10 1.54 2.34
C LYS A 66 6.62 1.39 2.63
N THR A 67 6.27 1.20 3.89
CA THR A 67 4.88 1.07 4.34
C THR A 67 4.70 1.91 5.59
N ALA A 68 3.62 2.69 5.69
CA ALA A 68 3.46 3.61 6.81
C ALA A 68 2.00 3.98 7.08
N VAL A 69 1.76 4.61 8.23
CA VAL A 69 0.49 5.23 8.56
C VAL A 69 0.68 6.63 9.09
N ASN A 70 -0.28 7.50 8.80
CA ASN A 70 -0.32 8.85 9.34
C ASN A 70 -0.64 8.85 10.84
N THR A 71 -0.06 9.81 11.56
CA THR A 71 -0.35 10.13 12.96
C THR A 71 -0.86 11.58 13.05
N PRO A 72 -1.46 12.00 14.17
CA PRO A 72 -1.81 13.41 14.39
C PRO A 72 -0.59 14.36 14.31
N PHE A 73 0.62 13.83 14.48
CA PHE A 73 1.87 14.59 14.48
C PHE A 73 2.54 14.66 13.10
N GLY A 74 2.03 13.93 12.09
CA GLY A 74 2.57 14.01 10.74
C GLY A 74 2.25 12.81 9.85
N LYS A 75 2.64 12.95 8.57
CA LYS A 75 2.45 11.92 7.55
C LYS A 75 3.60 10.92 7.55
N ASN A 76 3.27 9.64 7.38
CA ASN A 76 4.22 8.53 7.19
C ASN A 76 5.35 8.43 8.25
N LEU A 77 5.11 8.89 9.48
CA LEU A 77 6.11 8.88 10.56
C LEU A 77 6.29 7.52 11.22
N ILE A 78 5.29 6.64 11.12
CA ILE A 78 5.32 5.29 11.72
C ILE A 78 5.06 4.28 10.61
N GLY A 79 5.97 3.33 10.47
CA GLY A 79 5.94 2.37 9.38
C GLY A 79 7.00 1.28 9.51
N ALA A 80 7.12 0.49 8.45
CA ALA A 80 8.13 -0.56 8.32
C ALA A 80 8.59 -0.68 6.86
N PHE A 81 9.74 -1.31 6.66
CA PHE A 81 10.18 -1.78 5.36
C PHE A 81 9.75 -3.23 5.15
N LYS A 82 8.84 -3.48 4.23
CA LYS A 82 8.28 -4.80 3.92
C LYS A 82 8.06 -4.93 2.42
N GLN A 83 8.83 -5.81 1.79
CA GLN A 83 8.72 -6.06 0.34
C GLN A 83 7.50 -6.93 0.04
N PRO A 84 6.71 -6.59 -0.99
CA PRO A 84 5.66 -7.47 -1.49
C PRO A 84 6.27 -8.70 -2.15
N VAL A 85 5.53 -9.81 -2.18
CA VAL A 85 5.96 -11.03 -2.90
C VAL A 85 5.71 -10.89 -4.41
N ALA A 86 4.75 -10.06 -4.80
CA ALA A 86 4.45 -9.71 -6.18
C ALA A 86 3.74 -8.35 -6.26
N VAL A 87 3.91 -7.68 -7.40
CA VAL A 87 3.19 -6.45 -7.77
C VAL A 87 2.53 -6.70 -9.13
N TYR A 88 1.21 -6.57 -9.20
CA TYR A 88 0.44 -6.72 -10.43
C TYR A 88 -0.12 -5.38 -10.88
N VAL A 89 0.35 -4.91 -12.03
CA VAL A 89 -0.06 -3.62 -12.62
C VAL A 89 -0.96 -3.91 -13.81
N ASP A 90 -2.18 -3.36 -13.79
CA ASP A 90 -3.10 -3.39 -14.91
C ASP A 90 -3.48 -1.96 -15.31
N MET A 91 -3.20 -1.60 -16.56
CA MET A 91 -3.46 -0.27 -17.10
C MET A 91 -4.96 0.00 -17.25
N ALA A 92 -5.82 -1.02 -17.31
CA ALA A 92 -7.27 -0.86 -17.40
C ALA A 92 -7.86 -0.11 -16.19
N PHE A 93 -7.20 -0.15 -15.02
CA PHE A 93 -7.64 0.65 -13.88
C PHE A 93 -7.59 2.16 -14.15
N LEU A 94 -6.66 2.59 -15.01
CA LEU A 94 -6.47 4.00 -15.34
C LEU A 94 -7.61 4.58 -16.19
N ASP A 95 -8.42 3.75 -16.83
CA ASP A 95 -9.61 4.19 -17.58
C ASP A 95 -10.74 4.66 -16.66
N THR A 96 -10.64 4.36 -15.36
CA THR A 96 -11.69 4.65 -14.36
C THR A 96 -11.32 5.74 -13.35
N ILE A 97 -10.08 6.24 -13.38
CA ILE A 97 -9.63 7.29 -12.44
C ILE A 97 -9.95 8.69 -12.97
N ASP A 98 -10.22 9.63 -12.06
CA ASP A 98 -10.45 11.03 -12.43
C ASP A 98 -9.17 11.76 -12.84
N ASP A 99 -9.33 12.83 -13.62
CA ASP A 99 -8.24 13.64 -14.18
C ASP A 99 -7.28 14.18 -13.10
N ARG A 100 -7.79 14.49 -11.90
CA ARG A 100 -6.94 14.99 -10.81
C ARG A 100 -6.02 13.90 -10.30
N ASN A 101 -6.51 12.68 -10.12
CA ASN A 101 -5.67 11.54 -9.74
C ASN A 101 -4.69 11.14 -10.85
N MET A 102 -5.10 11.26 -12.12
CA MET A 102 -4.20 11.08 -13.26
C MET A 102 -3.05 12.10 -13.23
N ALA A 103 -3.36 13.39 -13.08
CA ALA A 103 -2.37 14.47 -13.02
C ALA A 103 -1.39 14.30 -11.84
N ASN A 104 -1.88 13.89 -10.68
CA ASN A 104 -1.04 13.59 -9.51
C ASN A 104 -0.05 12.46 -9.80
N GLY A 105 -0.48 11.41 -10.50
CA GLY A 105 0.41 10.31 -10.92
C GLY A 105 1.45 10.78 -11.92
N MET A 106 1.06 11.60 -12.89
CA MET A 106 1.96 12.12 -13.91
C MET A 106 3.07 13.00 -13.31
N ALA A 107 2.78 13.76 -12.26
CA ALA A 107 3.81 14.50 -11.51
C ALA A 107 4.89 13.56 -10.94
N GLY A 108 4.48 12.38 -10.46
CA GLY A 108 5.40 11.33 -10.02
C GLY A 108 6.27 10.80 -11.15
N VAL A 109 5.69 10.57 -12.34
CA VAL A 109 6.42 10.14 -13.55
C VAL A 109 7.47 11.18 -13.96
N ILE A 110 7.09 12.46 -14.03
CA ILE A 110 8.00 13.55 -14.41
C ILE A 110 9.15 13.66 -13.41
N LYS A 111 8.86 13.60 -12.11
CA LYS A 111 9.88 13.59 -11.05
C LYS A 111 10.91 12.47 -11.27
N SER A 112 10.43 11.26 -11.58
CA SER A 112 11.29 10.10 -11.83
C SER A 112 12.11 10.22 -13.12
N GLY A 113 11.62 10.94 -14.14
CA GLY A 113 12.37 11.19 -15.37
C GLY A 113 13.42 12.30 -15.26
N LEU A 114 13.32 13.17 -14.25
CA LEU A 114 14.26 14.28 -14.00
C LEU A 114 15.38 13.92 -13.01
N THR A 115 15.24 12.81 -12.28
CA THR A 115 16.19 12.36 -11.25
C THR A 115 17.03 11.21 -11.79
#